data_AF-A0A0B4G4R9-F1
#
_entry.id   AF-A0A0B4G4R9-F1
#
_cell.length_a   1.000
_cell.length_b   1.000
_cell.length_c   1.000
_cell.angle_alpha   90.00
_cell.angle_beta   90.00
_cell.angle_gamma   90.00
#
_symmetry.space_group_name_H-M   'P 1'
#
loop_
_entity.id
_entity.type
_entity.pdbx_description
1 polymer ?
#
loop_
_entity_poly.entity_id
_entity_poly.type
_entity_poly.pdbx_seq_one_letter_code
_entity_poly.pdbx_strand_id
1 'polypeptide(L)'
;MAPSAVPQQDVNLTAAAIQRKEASVANGDGGQKAPLDASKLTYSLTKSPRPVPDQATANAGDETIATDHMVTATWKASTGWGAPELKPYGPLSLMPTASCLHYATECFEGLKVFRGHDGRLRVFRPDRNCARMHMSAGRISLPLFEPAELEKLLVALLAVDGPRWLPADQPGHFLYIRPTLIGTQSQLGVQAPREAMLYIIVTFMPRMDSPPGGMRLHTSPEDMVRAWVGGFGYAKVGANYGPSLMATQDARRRGFHQILWLYGPQGECTEAGASNFFVVWVRKDGKKEIVTAPLDDKLILDGVTRRSCLDIVRERMAGEIEVTERKYTIDELVEADAEGRILESFAAGTAYFICPVSQIHHRGKDINIPMGPEGTAGEVTAKIKTWIGDIMYGREQHEWGVVIPEKEQ
;
A
#
# COMPACT_ATOMS: atom_id res chain seq x y z
N MET A 1 -40.93 -26.13 15.98
CA MET A 1 -40.63 -24.69 16.00
C MET A 1 -39.25 -24.51 15.41
N ALA A 2 -39.15 -23.93 14.22
CA ALA A 2 -37.87 -23.63 13.58
C ALA A 2 -37.19 -22.47 14.35
N PRO A 3 -35.87 -22.51 14.56
CA PRO A 3 -35.16 -21.40 15.15
C PRO A 3 -35.27 -20.19 14.21
N SER A 4 -35.84 -19.12 14.74
CA SER A 4 -36.00 -17.82 14.11
C SER A 4 -34.64 -17.34 13.56
N ALA A 5 -34.62 -17.05 12.26
CA ALA A 5 -33.52 -16.35 11.63
C ALA A 5 -33.38 -14.97 12.28
N VAL A 6 -32.31 -14.78 13.05
CA VAL A 6 -31.90 -13.44 13.49
C VAL A 6 -31.72 -12.59 12.23
N PRO A 7 -32.35 -11.40 12.11
CA PRO A 7 -32.14 -10.53 10.96
C PRO A 7 -30.65 -10.17 10.89
N GLN A 8 -29.98 -10.53 9.79
CA GLN A 8 -28.57 -10.19 9.53
C GLN A 8 -28.25 -8.69 9.55
N GLN A 9 -29.25 -7.82 9.70
CA GLN A 9 -29.14 -6.37 9.65
C GLN A 9 -28.39 -5.77 10.85
N ASP A 10 -28.47 -6.38 12.04
CA ASP A 10 -27.91 -5.81 13.28
C ASP A 10 -26.45 -6.20 13.55
N VAL A 11 -25.92 -7.24 12.88
CA VAL A 11 -24.55 -7.74 13.09
C VAL A 11 -23.51 -7.10 12.16
N ASN A 12 -23.93 -6.52 11.02
CA ASN A 12 -23.05 -5.99 9.99
C ASN A 12 -23.16 -4.46 9.82
N LEU A 13 -23.36 -3.72 10.92
CA LEU A 13 -23.67 -2.28 10.90
C LEU A 13 -22.65 -1.42 10.12
N THR A 14 -21.35 -1.72 10.24
CA THR A 14 -20.30 -0.96 9.52
C THR A 14 -20.36 -1.22 8.02
N ALA A 15 -20.51 -2.48 7.60
CA ALA A 15 -20.62 -2.82 6.18
C ALA A 15 -21.90 -2.23 5.57
N ALA A 16 -23.02 -2.31 6.28
CA ALA A 16 -24.28 -1.69 5.86
C ALA A 16 -24.18 -0.16 5.79
N ALA A 17 -23.45 0.49 6.71
CA ALA A 17 -23.21 1.93 6.67
C ALA A 17 -22.36 2.35 5.47
N ILE A 18 -21.34 1.57 5.12
CA ILE A 18 -20.52 1.79 3.91
C ILE A 18 -21.40 1.66 2.66
N GLN A 19 -22.19 0.59 2.55
CA GLN A 19 -23.09 0.37 1.40
C GLN A 19 -24.12 1.50 1.24
N ARG A 20 -24.72 1.98 2.35
CA ARG A 20 -25.62 3.15 2.30
C ARG A 20 -24.92 4.40 1.80
N LYS A 21 -23.65 4.60 2.20
CA LYS A 21 -22.83 5.73 1.76
C LYS A 21 -22.52 5.64 0.26
N GLU A 22 -22.11 4.47 -0.22
CA GLU A 22 -21.89 4.21 -1.65
C GLU A 22 -23.16 4.45 -2.47
N ALA A 23 -24.32 3.94 -2.00
CA ALA A 23 -25.61 4.16 -2.64
C ALA A 23 -26.01 5.65 -2.68
N SER A 24 -25.69 6.43 -1.65
CA SER A 24 -25.97 7.88 -1.64
C SER A 24 -25.14 8.67 -2.66
N VAL A 25 -23.92 8.20 -2.97
CA VAL A 25 -23.07 8.76 -4.03
C VAL A 25 -23.64 8.40 -5.40
N ALA A 26 -24.05 7.15 -5.60
CA ALA A 26 -24.58 6.66 -6.86
C ALA A 26 -25.95 7.26 -7.23
N ASN A 27 -26.83 7.46 -6.23
CA ASN A 27 -28.22 7.88 -6.47
C ASN A 27 -28.44 9.39 -6.42
N GLY A 28 -27.41 10.21 -6.18
CA GLY A 28 -27.51 11.67 -6.14
C GLY A 28 -28.55 12.14 -5.12
N ASP A 29 -28.19 12.13 -3.84
CA ASP A 29 -29.09 12.60 -2.76
C ASP A 29 -29.66 14.00 -3.09
N GLY A 30 -30.93 14.24 -2.75
CA GLY A 30 -31.81 15.34 -3.24
C GLY A 30 -31.37 16.80 -3.01
N GLY A 31 -30.12 17.03 -2.60
CA GLY A 31 -29.37 18.25 -2.85
C GLY A 31 -28.00 17.87 -3.42
N GLN A 32 -27.77 18.11 -4.72
CA GLN A 32 -26.55 17.70 -5.44
C GLN A 32 -25.27 18.22 -4.76
N LYS A 33 -24.62 17.37 -3.96
CA LYS A 33 -23.24 17.62 -3.52
C LYS A 33 -22.32 17.41 -4.71
N ALA A 34 -21.38 18.34 -4.93
CA ALA A 34 -20.44 18.23 -6.03
C ALA A 34 -19.54 16.98 -5.87
N PRO A 35 -19.41 16.13 -6.91
CA PRO A 35 -18.45 15.03 -6.91
C PRO A 35 -17.02 15.58 -7.03
N LEU A 36 -16.03 14.75 -6.68
CA LEU A 36 -14.64 15.03 -7.06
C LEU A 36 -14.58 15.00 -8.59
N ASP A 37 -14.03 16.05 -9.20
CA ASP A 37 -14.07 16.26 -10.64
C ASP A 37 -12.72 16.78 -11.12
N ALA A 38 -11.90 15.87 -11.66
CA ALA A 38 -10.56 16.17 -12.13
C ALA A 38 -10.57 17.08 -13.38
N SER A 39 -11.69 17.19 -14.11
CA SER A 39 -11.81 18.11 -15.24
C SER A 39 -11.79 19.58 -14.81
N LYS A 40 -12.09 19.86 -13.53
CA LYS A 40 -12.04 21.19 -12.92
C LYS A 40 -10.68 21.51 -12.28
N LEU A 41 -9.68 20.65 -12.45
CA LEU A 41 -8.34 20.87 -11.89
C LEU A 41 -7.76 22.20 -12.40
N THR A 42 -7.42 23.09 -11.48
CA THR A 42 -6.71 24.35 -11.77
C THR A 42 -5.20 24.19 -11.58
N TYR A 43 -4.41 24.93 -12.35
CA TYR A 43 -2.94 24.85 -12.34
C TYR A 43 -2.33 26.16 -11.86
N SER A 44 -1.64 26.09 -10.73
CA SER A 44 -0.85 27.16 -10.11
C SER A 44 0.62 26.72 -10.11
N LEU A 45 1.33 26.89 -11.23
CA LEU A 45 2.71 26.41 -11.35
C LEU A 45 3.71 27.25 -10.53
N THR A 46 4.72 26.59 -9.95
CA THR A 46 5.81 27.27 -9.24
C THR A 46 6.63 28.14 -10.18
N LYS A 47 7.01 29.33 -9.71
CA LYS A 47 7.96 30.24 -10.39
C LYS A 47 9.39 30.04 -9.91
N SER A 48 9.59 29.21 -8.88
CA SER A 48 10.87 28.96 -8.23
C SER A 48 11.00 27.46 -8.01
N PRO A 49 11.27 26.70 -9.08
CA PRO A 49 11.32 25.25 -8.99
C PRO A 49 12.53 24.80 -8.17
N ARG A 50 12.35 23.74 -7.40
CA ARG A 50 13.34 23.15 -6.50
C ARG A 50 14.48 22.51 -7.32
N PRO A 51 15.71 22.47 -6.78
CA PRO A 51 16.77 21.66 -7.39
C PRO A 51 16.36 20.18 -7.39
N VAL A 52 16.70 19.46 -8.46
CA VAL A 52 16.51 18.01 -8.54
C VAL A 52 17.82 17.34 -8.14
N PRO A 53 17.94 16.79 -6.92
CA PRO A 53 19.14 16.08 -6.49
C PRO A 53 19.24 14.71 -7.15
N ASP A 54 20.46 14.14 -7.16
CA ASP A 54 20.64 12.73 -7.44
C ASP A 54 20.03 11.84 -6.32
N GLN A 55 19.84 10.55 -6.62
CA GLN A 55 19.16 9.64 -5.70
C GLN A 55 19.94 9.40 -4.39
N ALA A 56 21.27 9.47 -4.39
CA ALA A 56 22.05 9.29 -3.17
C ALA A 56 21.88 10.49 -2.25
N THR A 57 22.04 11.71 -2.81
CA THR A 57 21.79 12.97 -2.10
C THR A 57 20.36 13.03 -1.55
N ALA A 58 19.37 12.62 -2.36
CA ALA A 58 17.97 12.67 -1.96
C ALA A 58 17.58 11.74 -0.80
N ASN A 59 18.36 10.68 -0.58
CA ASN A 59 18.09 9.66 0.45
C ASN A 59 19.09 9.69 1.61
N ALA A 60 20.05 10.63 1.62
CA ALA A 60 21.07 10.73 2.66
C ALA A 60 20.62 11.53 3.89
N GLY A 61 19.60 12.39 3.76
CA GLY A 61 19.10 13.25 4.83
C GLY A 61 17.96 12.64 5.67
N ASP A 62 17.61 13.34 6.75
CA ASP A 62 16.48 12.97 7.64
C ASP A 62 15.12 13.42 7.10
N GLU A 63 15.11 14.24 6.05
CA GLU A 63 13.91 14.77 5.42
C GLU A 63 13.63 14.09 4.08
N THR A 64 12.35 13.87 3.78
CA THR A 64 11.93 13.38 2.47
C THR A 64 11.84 14.54 1.48
N ILE A 65 12.60 14.48 0.40
CA ILE A 65 12.54 15.48 -0.67
C ILE A 65 11.32 15.22 -1.56
N ALA A 66 10.49 16.25 -1.71
CA ALA A 66 9.29 16.26 -2.55
C ALA A 66 9.52 17.01 -3.88
N THR A 67 8.69 16.70 -4.87
CA THR A 67 8.67 17.39 -6.16
C THR A 67 8.15 18.83 -6.04
N ASP A 68 8.11 19.55 -7.16
CA ASP A 68 7.76 20.97 -7.21
C ASP A 68 6.32 21.26 -6.80
N HIS A 69 5.39 20.35 -7.10
CA HIS A 69 3.97 20.57 -6.92
C HIS A 69 3.29 19.48 -6.06
N MET A 70 2.08 19.80 -5.64
CA MET A 70 1.14 18.88 -5.04
C MET A 70 -0.27 19.16 -5.57
N VAL A 71 -1.14 18.17 -5.49
CA VAL A 71 -2.59 18.38 -5.73
C VAL A 71 -3.29 18.48 -4.39
N THR A 72 -4.26 19.39 -4.27
CA THR A 72 -5.18 19.49 -3.13
C THR A 72 -6.63 19.60 -3.59
N ALA A 73 -7.57 18.96 -2.89
CA ALA A 73 -9.00 19.15 -3.09
C ALA A 73 -9.71 19.14 -1.72
N THR A 74 -10.46 20.21 -1.43
CA THR A 74 -11.24 20.32 -0.19
C THR A 74 -12.63 19.76 -0.36
N TRP A 75 -13.20 19.21 0.71
CA TRP A 75 -14.59 18.74 0.75
C TRP A 75 -15.32 19.35 1.94
N LYS A 76 -16.60 19.71 1.73
CA LYS A 76 -17.52 20.11 2.79
C LYS A 76 -18.81 19.32 2.69
N ALA A 77 -19.36 18.90 3.83
CA ALA A 77 -20.60 18.15 3.90
C ALA A 77 -21.81 18.87 3.27
N SER A 78 -21.78 20.21 3.22
CA SER A 78 -22.83 21.05 2.65
C SER A 78 -22.77 21.19 1.12
N THR A 79 -21.58 21.14 0.52
CA THR A 79 -21.38 21.46 -0.91
C THR A 79 -20.75 20.34 -1.72
N GLY A 80 -20.17 19.33 -1.06
CA GLY A 80 -19.36 18.30 -1.72
C GLY A 80 -17.91 18.73 -1.92
N TRP A 81 -17.29 18.18 -2.94
CA TRP A 81 -15.90 18.46 -3.32
C TRP A 81 -15.79 19.82 -4.02
N GLY A 82 -14.76 20.59 -3.65
CA GLY A 82 -14.33 21.75 -4.42
C GLY A 82 -13.50 21.36 -5.63
N ALA A 83 -13.21 22.35 -6.50
CA ALA A 83 -12.29 22.16 -7.61
C ALA A 83 -10.90 21.74 -7.07
N PRO A 84 -10.31 20.66 -7.59
CA PRO A 84 -8.92 20.32 -7.29
C PRO A 84 -7.96 21.42 -7.77
N GLU A 85 -6.85 21.59 -7.06
CA GLU A 85 -5.80 22.53 -7.40
C GLU A 85 -4.44 21.82 -7.42
N LEU A 86 -3.72 21.91 -8.54
CA LEU A 86 -2.29 21.63 -8.60
C LEU A 86 -1.55 22.92 -8.27
N LYS A 87 -0.75 22.91 -7.23
CA LYS A 87 -0.05 24.11 -6.70
C LYS A 87 1.35 23.78 -6.21
N PRO A 88 2.20 24.78 -5.90
CA PRO A 88 3.55 24.50 -5.39
C PRO A 88 3.48 23.70 -4.07
N TYR A 89 4.35 22.71 -3.93
CA TYR A 89 4.44 21.89 -2.72
C TYR A 89 4.81 22.75 -1.50
N GLY A 90 4.05 22.60 -0.42
CA GLY A 90 4.20 23.39 0.80
C GLY A 90 3.39 22.87 1.99
N PRO A 91 3.48 23.54 3.15
CA PRO A 91 2.81 23.13 4.38
C PRO A 91 1.29 23.20 4.29
N LEU A 92 0.61 22.35 5.07
CA LEU A 92 -0.84 22.37 5.23
C LEU A 92 -1.22 23.27 6.41
N SER A 93 -2.14 24.21 6.21
CA SER A 93 -2.71 25.03 7.29
C SER A 93 -3.94 24.33 7.88
N LEU A 94 -3.81 23.76 9.07
CA LEU A 94 -4.89 23.06 9.78
C LEU A 94 -5.21 23.76 11.10
N MET A 95 -6.49 23.80 11.46
CA MET A 95 -6.89 24.17 12.81
C MET A 95 -6.37 23.12 13.81
N PRO A 96 -5.86 23.51 14.99
CA PRO A 96 -5.38 22.56 15.99
C PRO A 96 -6.45 21.55 16.44
N THR A 97 -7.72 21.87 16.26
CA THR A 97 -8.89 21.04 16.56
C THR A 97 -9.32 20.13 15.41
N ALA A 98 -8.53 20.03 14.33
CA ALA A 98 -8.83 19.16 13.19
C ALA A 98 -8.86 17.69 13.60
N SER A 99 -9.91 16.96 13.21
CA SER A 99 -10.14 15.59 13.67
C SER A 99 -9.00 14.61 13.33
N CYS A 100 -8.27 14.83 12.24
CA CYS A 100 -7.11 13.99 11.90
C CYS A 100 -6.01 14.02 12.98
N LEU A 101 -5.82 15.15 13.66
CA LEU A 101 -4.80 15.34 14.69
C LEU A 101 -5.13 14.65 16.01
N HIS A 102 -6.41 14.31 16.25
CA HIS A 102 -6.89 13.77 17.53
C HIS A 102 -7.41 12.35 17.44
N TYR A 103 -8.09 12.02 16.34
CA TYR A 103 -8.86 10.77 16.20
C TYR A 103 -8.41 9.93 14.99
N ALA A 104 -7.26 10.25 14.39
CA ALA A 104 -6.70 9.54 13.25
C ALA A 104 -7.71 9.34 12.10
N THR A 105 -8.55 10.35 11.86
CA THR A 105 -9.47 10.38 10.70
C THR A 105 -8.67 10.66 9.43
N GLU A 106 -7.83 9.71 9.05
CA GLU A 106 -6.92 9.81 7.93
C GLU A 106 -6.64 8.46 7.28
N CYS A 107 -6.60 8.45 5.95
CA CYS A 107 -6.15 7.31 5.15
C CYS A 107 -5.21 7.78 4.05
N PHE A 108 -4.37 6.89 3.57
CA PHE A 108 -3.38 7.21 2.55
C PHE A 108 -3.17 6.05 1.58
N GLU A 109 -2.52 6.36 0.48
CA GLU A 109 -2.06 5.39 -0.50
C GLU A 109 -0.56 5.47 -0.74
N GLY A 110 -0.07 4.44 -1.43
CA GLY A 110 1.34 4.29 -1.75
C GLY A 110 1.54 3.58 -3.08
N LEU A 111 2.00 4.32 -4.07
CA LEU A 111 2.34 3.85 -5.40
C LEU A 111 3.64 4.50 -5.89
N LYS A 112 4.17 4.03 -7.00
CA LYS A 112 5.41 4.53 -7.61
C LYS A 112 5.15 4.93 -9.05
N VAL A 113 5.84 5.98 -9.49
CA VAL A 113 6.03 6.31 -10.90
C VAL A 113 7.43 5.90 -11.30
N PHE A 114 7.58 5.30 -12.47
CA PHE A 114 8.82 4.74 -12.98
C PHE A 114 9.18 5.41 -14.30
N ARG A 115 10.47 5.70 -14.50
CA ARG A 115 11.00 5.99 -15.84
C ARG A 115 11.41 4.67 -16.49
N GLY A 116 10.65 4.25 -17.50
CA GLY A 116 10.91 3.04 -18.25
C GLY A 116 12.16 3.11 -19.12
N HIS A 117 12.68 1.94 -19.51
CA HIS A 117 13.80 1.83 -20.46
C HIS A 117 13.43 2.22 -21.89
N ASP A 118 12.14 2.34 -22.18
CA ASP A 118 11.60 2.90 -23.42
C ASP A 118 11.41 4.43 -23.34
N GLY A 119 11.93 5.06 -22.29
CA GLY A 119 11.90 6.50 -22.09
C GLY A 119 10.56 7.04 -21.62
N ARG A 120 9.54 6.22 -21.31
CA ARG A 120 8.21 6.70 -20.88
C ARG A 120 8.01 6.63 -19.37
N LEU A 121 7.25 7.57 -18.81
CA LEU A 121 6.75 7.48 -17.43
C LEU A 121 5.60 6.48 -17.32
N ARG A 122 5.60 5.68 -16.26
CA ARG A 122 4.52 4.74 -15.94
C ARG A 122 4.17 4.69 -14.47
N VAL A 123 2.91 4.43 -14.16
CA VAL A 123 2.44 4.05 -12.83
C VAL A 123 1.89 2.63 -12.88
N PHE A 124 2.19 1.84 -11.85
CA PHE A 124 1.79 0.44 -11.79
C PHE A 124 0.45 0.26 -11.09
N ARG A 125 -0.55 -0.29 -11.81
CA ARG A 125 -1.92 -0.60 -11.34
C ARG A 125 -2.56 0.50 -10.47
N PRO A 126 -2.56 1.78 -10.92
CA PRO A 126 -3.11 2.89 -10.12
C PRO A 126 -4.60 2.70 -9.79
N ASP A 127 -5.35 2.02 -10.65
CA ASP A 127 -6.76 1.66 -10.46
C ASP A 127 -6.99 0.93 -9.12
N ARG A 128 -6.10 -0.02 -8.79
CA ARG A 128 -6.18 -0.83 -7.56
C ARG A 128 -5.91 0.00 -6.32
N ASN A 129 -4.94 0.90 -6.39
CA ASN A 129 -4.65 1.83 -5.30
C ASN A 129 -5.83 2.80 -5.08
N CYS A 130 -6.39 3.36 -6.16
CA CYS A 130 -7.51 4.30 -6.06
C CYS A 130 -8.76 3.64 -5.48
N ALA A 131 -9.06 2.40 -5.89
CA ALA A 131 -10.15 1.61 -5.32
C ALA A 131 -9.94 1.32 -3.82
N ARG A 132 -8.72 0.98 -3.40
CA ARG A 132 -8.41 0.74 -1.98
C ARG A 132 -8.48 2.02 -1.15
N MET A 133 -8.11 3.18 -1.72
CA MET A 133 -8.26 4.47 -1.05
C MET A 133 -9.74 4.83 -0.84
N HIS A 134 -10.60 4.60 -1.85
CA HIS A 134 -12.04 4.77 -1.74
C HIS A 134 -12.61 3.92 -0.59
N MET A 135 -12.27 2.63 -0.56
CA MET A 135 -12.69 1.72 0.51
C MET A 135 -12.19 2.19 1.90
N SER A 136 -10.92 2.62 1.98
CA SER A 136 -10.33 3.11 3.23
C SER A 136 -11.05 4.36 3.73
N ALA A 137 -11.35 5.32 2.84
CA ALA A 137 -12.12 6.52 3.17
C ALA A 137 -13.51 6.18 3.71
N GLY A 138 -14.20 5.23 3.07
CA GLY A 138 -15.49 4.72 3.53
C GLY A 138 -15.43 4.15 4.95
N ARG A 139 -14.38 3.36 5.25
CA ARG A 139 -14.20 2.70 6.54
C ARG A 139 -14.07 3.66 7.73
N ILE A 140 -13.48 4.83 7.52
CA ILE A 140 -13.26 5.86 8.55
C ILE A 140 -14.10 7.13 8.33
N SER A 141 -15.25 6.97 7.68
CA SER A 141 -16.27 8.03 7.51
C SER A 141 -15.83 9.28 6.73
N LEU A 142 -14.67 9.27 6.07
CA LEU A 142 -14.21 10.34 5.17
C LEU A 142 -15.01 10.37 3.86
N PRO A 143 -15.10 11.51 3.16
CA PRO A 143 -15.89 11.60 1.94
C PRO A 143 -15.43 10.60 0.88
N LEU A 144 -16.41 10.02 0.19
CA LEU A 144 -16.15 9.15 -0.95
C LEU A 144 -15.91 10.01 -2.21
N PHE A 145 -15.27 9.39 -3.18
CA PHE A 145 -14.94 9.93 -4.49
C PHE A 145 -14.87 8.79 -5.50
N GLU A 146 -15.07 9.07 -6.79
CA GLU A 146 -14.90 8.07 -7.83
C GLU A 146 -13.41 7.73 -7.99
N PRO A 147 -12.99 6.45 -7.92
CA PRO A 147 -11.57 6.07 -8.02
C PRO A 147 -10.88 6.61 -9.29
N ALA A 148 -11.59 6.62 -10.42
CA ALA A 148 -11.07 7.13 -11.68
C ALA A 148 -10.73 8.63 -11.65
N GLU A 149 -11.42 9.43 -10.82
CA GLU A 149 -11.13 10.85 -10.67
C GLU A 149 -9.83 11.07 -9.88
N LEU A 150 -9.57 10.25 -8.86
CA LEU A 150 -8.28 10.24 -8.17
C LEU A 150 -7.15 9.85 -9.14
N GLU A 151 -7.36 8.82 -9.97
CA GLU A 151 -6.37 8.40 -10.97
C GLU A 151 -6.02 9.53 -11.95
N LYS A 152 -7.01 10.26 -12.46
CA LYS A 152 -6.79 11.44 -13.32
C LYS A 152 -5.95 12.52 -12.62
N LEU A 153 -6.16 12.76 -11.33
CA LEU A 153 -5.36 13.71 -10.56
C LEU A 153 -3.90 13.26 -10.37
N LEU A 154 -3.67 11.96 -10.17
CA LEU A 154 -2.31 11.39 -10.14
C LEU A 154 -1.61 11.62 -11.48
N VAL A 155 -2.28 11.28 -12.58
CA VAL A 155 -1.76 11.45 -13.94
C VAL A 155 -1.44 12.93 -14.22
N ALA A 156 -2.32 13.85 -13.85
CA ALA A 156 -2.11 15.28 -14.07
C ALA A 156 -0.89 15.83 -13.31
N LEU A 157 -0.70 15.43 -12.04
CA LEU A 157 0.48 15.83 -11.26
C LEU A 157 1.77 15.27 -11.88
N LEU A 158 1.76 14.01 -12.28
CA LEU A 158 2.91 13.34 -12.88
C LEU A 158 3.25 13.87 -14.27
N ALA A 159 2.26 14.30 -15.05
CA ALA A 159 2.49 14.93 -16.35
C ALA A 159 3.21 16.30 -16.21
N VAL A 160 3.05 16.98 -15.07
CA VAL A 160 3.72 18.25 -14.77
C VAL A 160 5.13 18.02 -14.19
N ASP A 161 5.24 17.23 -13.12
CA ASP A 161 6.51 17.07 -12.39
C ASP A 161 7.41 15.98 -12.97
N GLY A 162 6.82 14.92 -13.51
CA GLY A 162 7.54 13.72 -13.93
C GLY A 162 8.67 13.94 -14.93
N PRO A 163 8.48 14.69 -16.04
CA PRO A 163 9.53 14.88 -17.04
C PRO A 163 10.82 15.47 -16.48
N ARG A 164 10.71 16.41 -15.52
CA ARG A 164 11.86 17.05 -14.88
C ARG A 164 12.48 16.20 -13.78
N TRP A 165 11.66 15.54 -12.97
CA TRP A 165 12.12 14.81 -11.78
C TRP A 165 12.54 13.36 -12.06
N LEU A 166 12.13 12.82 -13.21
CA LEU A 166 12.55 11.53 -13.73
C LEU A 166 12.84 11.70 -15.23
N PRO A 167 13.97 12.29 -15.66
CA PRO A 167 14.18 12.60 -17.07
C PRO A 167 14.34 11.35 -17.94
N ALA A 168 14.02 11.45 -19.23
CA ALA A 168 13.95 10.31 -20.15
C ALA A 168 15.30 9.60 -20.37
N ASP A 169 16.41 10.31 -20.19
CA ASP A 169 17.78 9.81 -20.28
C ASP A 169 18.26 9.09 -19.00
N GLN A 170 17.43 9.02 -17.95
CA GLN A 170 17.70 8.32 -16.69
C GLN A 170 16.69 7.18 -16.43
N PRO A 171 16.65 6.14 -17.29
CA PRO A 171 15.76 5.01 -17.11
C PRO A 171 16.10 4.19 -15.87
N GLY A 172 15.14 3.43 -15.38
CA GLY A 172 15.31 2.57 -14.22
C GLY A 172 15.07 3.30 -12.89
N HIS A 173 14.86 4.62 -12.89
CA HIS A 173 14.57 5.41 -11.69
C HIS A 173 13.07 5.45 -11.36
N PHE A 174 12.73 5.75 -10.10
CA PHE A 174 11.35 5.91 -9.66
C PHE A 174 11.20 7.03 -8.63
N LEU A 175 9.97 7.54 -8.50
CA LEU A 175 9.52 8.37 -7.38
C LEU A 175 8.32 7.70 -6.72
N TYR A 176 8.06 8.09 -5.47
CA TYR A 176 6.96 7.60 -4.67
C TYR A 176 5.83 8.61 -4.62
N ILE A 177 4.60 8.14 -4.83
CA ILE A 177 3.38 8.95 -4.85
C ILE A 177 2.58 8.65 -3.58
N ARG A 178 2.17 9.70 -2.87
CA ARG A 178 1.45 9.63 -1.59
C ARG A 178 0.14 10.41 -1.66
N PRO A 179 -0.94 9.80 -2.18
CA PRO A 179 -2.30 10.32 -1.99
C PRO A 179 -2.69 10.18 -0.52
N THR A 180 -3.33 11.20 0.05
CA THR A 180 -3.73 11.22 1.46
C THR A 180 -5.05 11.98 1.61
N LEU A 181 -5.97 11.44 2.41
CA LEU A 181 -7.25 12.08 2.72
C LEU A 181 -7.38 12.21 4.24
N ILE A 182 -7.58 13.44 4.71
CA ILE A 182 -7.67 13.79 6.13
C ILE A 182 -8.97 14.51 6.46
N GLY A 183 -9.53 14.24 7.65
CA GLY A 183 -10.61 15.03 8.22
C GLY A 183 -10.09 16.34 8.80
N THR A 184 -10.58 17.47 8.30
CA THR A 184 -10.08 18.82 8.63
C THR A 184 -11.06 19.65 9.44
N GLN A 185 -12.22 19.09 9.81
CA GLN A 185 -13.22 19.80 10.59
C GLN A 185 -12.64 20.27 11.93
N SER A 186 -12.73 21.57 12.19
CA SER A 186 -12.31 22.21 13.43
C SER A 186 -13.28 21.89 14.58
N GLN A 187 -13.23 20.68 15.12
CA GLN A 187 -14.10 20.23 16.22
C GLN A 187 -13.51 19.03 16.98
N LEU A 188 -13.52 19.08 18.32
CA LEU A 188 -13.06 18.01 19.22
C LEU A 188 -14.14 16.95 19.54
N GLY A 189 -15.31 17.01 18.92
CA GLY A 189 -16.34 15.98 19.10
C GLY A 189 -15.99 14.74 18.28
N VAL A 190 -16.12 13.55 18.87
CA VAL A 190 -15.94 12.28 18.13
C VAL A 190 -17.16 12.04 17.26
N GLN A 191 -17.07 12.41 15.98
CA GLN A 191 -18.14 12.27 15.00
C GLN A 191 -17.56 12.19 13.58
N ALA A 192 -18.40 11.84 12.59
CA ALA A 192 -18.00 11.90 11.20
C ALA A 192 -17.62 13.34 10.79
N PRO A 193 -16.44 13.55 10.19
CA PRO A 193 -15.98 14.90 9.86
C PRO A 193 -16.85 15.51 8.76
N ARG A 194 -17.20 16.78 8.93
CA ARG A 194 -17.97 17.59 7.97
C ARG A 194 -17.10 18.36 6.99
N GLU A 195 -15.79 18.36 7.19
CA GLU A 195 -14.79 18.94 6.30
C GLU A 195 -13.61 17.98 6.18
N ALA A 196 -13.05 17.86 4.98
CA ALA A 196 -11.91 17.02 4.70
C ALA A 196 -11.05 17.61 3.58
N MET A 197 -9.84 17.10 3.43
CA MET A 197 -8.92 17.48 2.36
C MET A 197 -8.22 16.24 1.81
N LEU A 198 -8.34 16.06 0.50
CA LEU A 198 -7.49 15.18 -0.29
C LEU A 198 -6.24 15.97 -0.68
N TYR A 199 -5.06 15.36 -0.55
CA TYR A 199 -3.84 15.88 -1.14
C TYR A 199 -2.97 14.76 -1.72
N ILE A 200 -2.16 15.09 -2.73
CA ILE A 200 -1.26 14.15 -3.41
C ILE A 200 0.10 14.81 -3.51
N ILE A 201 1.13 14.12 -3.03
CA ILE A 201 2.54 14.54 -3.15
C ILE A 201 3.36 13.46 -3.85
N VAL A 202 4.43 13.87 -4.50
CA VAL A 202 5.43 12.98 -5.12
C VAL A 202 6.78 13.25 -4.45
N THR A 203 7.51 12.18 -4.15
CA THR A 203 8.69 12.23 -3.27
C THR A 203 9.76 11.24 -3.70
N PHE A 204 11.01 11.51 -3.35
CA PHE A 204 12.05 10.49 -3.35
C PHE A 204 11.77 9.44 -2.28
N MET A 205 12.19 8.21 -2.55
CA MET A 205 12.14 7.12 -1.58
C MET A 205 13.35 6.18 -1.81
N PRO A 206 13.99 5.69 -0.75
CA PRO A 206 15.12 4.78 -0.88
C PRO A 206 14.69 3.43 -1.47
N ARG A 207 15.62 2.79 -2.19
CA ARG A 207 15.47 1.39 -2.61
C ARG A 207 15.73 0.50 -1.40
N MET A 208 14.73 -0.28 -1.02
CA MET A 208 14.78 -1.15 0.17
C MET A 208 14.53 -2.62 -0.16
N ASP A 209 14.34 -2.96 -1.44
CA ASP A 209 13.85 -4.25 -1.93
C ASP A 209 14.91 -5.36 -2.05
N SER A 210 16.17 -5.04 -1.71
CA SER A 210 17.31 -5.97 -1.76
C SER A 210 18.31 -5.67 -0.62
N PRO A 211 17.91 -5.76 0.66
CA PRO A 211 18.85 -5.63 1.77
C PRO A 211 19.97 -6.68 1.65
N PRO A 212 21.24 -6.33 1.96
CA PRO A 212 22.35 -7.29 1.90
C PRO A 212 22.05 -8.55 2.73
N GLY A 213 22.15 -9.72 2.10
CA GLY A 213 21.85 -11.01 2.76
C GLY A 213 20.37 -11.28 3.02
N GLY A 214 19.46 -10.48 2.47
CA GLY A 214 18.01 -10.67 2.60
C GLY A 214 17.38 -10.07 3.86
N MET A 215 16.06 -9.95 3.83
CA MET A 215 15.28 -9.40 4.93
C MET A 215 15.24 -10.39 6.10
N ARG A 216 15.65 -9.91 7.27
CA ARG A 216 15.52 -10.63 8.54
C ARG A 216 14.28 -10.16 9.28
N LEU A 217 13.42 -11.08 9.70
CA LEU A 217 12.18 -10.81 10.42
C LEU A 217 12.28 -11.24 11.89
N HIS A 218 11.65 -10.48 12.77
CA HIS A 218 11.39 -10.89 14.14
C HIS A 218 9.88 -11.08 14.33
N THR A 219 9.41 -12.18 14.90
CA THR A 219 7.96 -12.34 15.13
C THR A 219 7.43 -11.32 16.13
N SER A 220 6.17 -10.89 16.02
CA SER A 220 5.62 -9.91 16.96
C SER A 220 5.73 -10.37 18.43
N PRO A 221 5.89 -9.43 19.39
CA PRO A 221 5.71 -9.71 20.80
C PRO A 221 4.35 -10.36 21.09
N GLU A 222 4.25 -11.15 22.17
CA GLU A 222 3.01 -11.86 22.51
C GLU A 222 1.86 -10.92 22.92
N ASP A 223 2.19 -9.75 23.45
CA ASP A 223 1.26 -8.70 23.85
C ASP A 223 0.91 -7.73 22.72
N MET A 224 1.30 -8.05 21.48
CA MET A 224 1.13 -7.16 20.34
C MET A 224 0.54 -7.86 19.12
N VAL A 225 -0.52 -7.25 18.59
CA VAL A 225 -1.11 -7.60 17.28
C VAL A 225 -1.15 -6.37 16.39
N ARG A 226 -0.96 -6.58 15.08
CA ARG A 226 -1.06 -5.49 14.09
C ARG A 226 -2.51 -5.07 13.85
N ALA A 227 -3.40 -6.05 13.82
CA ALA A 227 -4.81 -5.92 13.53
C ALA A 227 -5.54 -7.13 14.13
N TRP A 228 -6.88 -7.09 14.12
CA TRP A 228 -7.73 -8.18 14.59
C TRP A 228 -8.97 -8.32 13.72
N VAL A 229 -9.58 -9.50 13.74
CA VAL A 229 -10.85 -9.78 13.05
C VAL A 229 -11.94 -8.88 13.64
N GLY A 230 -12.68 -8.18 12.77
CA GLY A 230 -13.63 -7.13 13.17
C GLY A 230 -13.00 -5.74 13.33
N GLY A 231 -11.68 -5.63 13.24
CA GLY A 231 -10.94 -4.37 13.22
C GLY A 231 -11.00 -3.65 11.88
N PHE A 232 -9.88 -3.04 11.49
CA PHE A 232 -9.73 -2.27 10.25
C PHE A 232 -8.36 -2.48 9.59
N GLY A 233 -7.73 -3.64 9.84
CA GLY A 233 -6.42 -4.01 9.29
C GLY A 233 -6.38 -4.06 7.76
N TYR A 234 -7.53 -4.33 7.13
CA TYR A 234 -7.71 -4.32 5.68
C TYR A 234 -7.75 -2.92 5.04
N ALA A 235 -7.91 -1.86 5.82
CA ALA A 235 -7.94 -0.48 5.33
C ALA A 235 -6.60 0.22 5.55
N LYS A 236 -6.20 1.11 4.63
CA LYS A 236 -4.91 1.80 4.69
C LYS A 236 -5.01 3.11 5.48
N VAL A 237 -5.27 2.98 6.77
CA VAL A 237 -5.52 4.10 7.70
C VAL A 237 -4.31 4.35 8.59
N GLY A 238 -4.06 5.62 8.96
CA GLY A 238 -2.89 6.01 9.78
C GLY A 238 -2.78 5.25 11.10
N ALA A 239 -3.93 4.98 11.74
CA ALA A 239 -4.04 4.25 13.00
C ALA A 239 -3.48 2.82 12.98
N ASN A 240 -3.35 2.19 11.80
CA ASN A 240 -2.75 0.86 11.67
C ASN A 240 -1.21 0.87 11.75
N TYR A 241 -0.58 2.05 11.70
CA TYR A 241 0.87 2.19 11.59
C TYR A 241 1.52 2.73 12.85
N GLY A 242 0.97 3.77 13.47
CA GLY A 242 1.56 4.42 14.65
C GLY A 242 1.91 3.43 15.78
N PRO A 243 0.97 2.58 16.23
CA PRO A 243 1.23 1.59 17.28
C PRO A 243 2.33 0.57 16.94
N SER A 244 2.58 0.33 15.64
CA SER A 244 3.58 -0.64 15.16
C SER A 244 5.03 -0.19 15.33
N LEU A 245 5.26 1.12 15.49
CA LEU A 245 6.59 1.72 15.40
C LEU A 245 7.51 1.30 16.54
N MET A 246 6.99 1.10 17.75
CA MET A 246 7.81 0.69 18.90
C MET A 246 8.44 -0.68 18.70
N ALA A 247 7.63 -1.70 18.37
CA ALA A 247 8.15 -3.04 18.11
C ALA A 247 9.06 -3.09 16.88
N THR A 248 8.74 -2.32 15.83
CA THR A 248 9.59 -2.23 14.64
C THR A 248 10.96 -1.61 14.99
N GLN A 249 11.00 -0.60 15.85
CA GLN A 249 12.24 0.02 16.31
C GLN A 249 13.08 -0.94 17.16
N ASP A 250 12.45 -1.67 18.08
CA ASP A 250 13.13 -2.70 18.87
C ASP A 250 13.75 -3.79 17.99
N ALA A 251 12.98 -4.34 17.04
CA ALA A 251 13.46 -5.33 16.08
C ALA A 251 14.68 -4.82 15.30
N ARG A 252 14.66 -3.55 14.86
CA ARG A 252 15.80 -2.90 14.18
C ARG A 252 17.04 -2.80 15.05
N ARG A 253 16.90 -2.42 16.32
CA ARG A 253 18.04 -2.40 17.26
C ARG A 253 18.68 -3.78 17.43
N ARG A 254 17.89 -4.85 17.26
CA ARG A 254 18.30 -6.25 17.38
C ARG A 254 18.79 -6.85 16.04
N GLY A 255 18.94 -6.04 14.99
CA GLY A 255 19.47 -6.46 13.69
C GLY A 255 18.43 -7.08 12.75
N PHE A 256 17.13 -6.97 13.07
CA PHE A 256 16.04 -7.38 12.19
C PHE A 256 15.51 -6.17 11.40
N HIS A 257 14.98 -6.42 10.22
CA HIS A 257 14.52 -5.35 9.34
C HIS A 257 13.06 -4.96 9.61
N GLN A 258 12.22 -5.97 9.89
CA GLN A 258 10.78 -5.85 10.05
C GLN A 258 10.23 -6.88 11.04
N ILE A 259 8.99 -6.69 11.47
CA ILE A 259 8.24 -7.66 12.27
C ILE A 259 7.49 -8.63 11.36
N LEU A 260 7.49 -9.93 11.64
CA LEU A 260 6.48 -10.85 11.14
C LEU A 260 5.30 -10.84 12.13
N TRP A 261 4.18 -10.25 11.73
CA TRP A 261 3.01 -10.13 12.60
C TRP A 261 2.32 -11.47 12.73
N LEU A 262 2.16 -11.92 13.98
CA LEU A 262 1.40 -13.11 14.33
C LEU A 262 0.02 -12.71 14.85
N TYR A 263 -0.99 -13.54 14.59
CA TYR A 263 -2.35 -13.34 15.08
C TYR A 263 -2.93 -14.60 15.71
N GLY A 264 -3.71 -14.42 16.78
CA GLY A 264 -4.40 -15.50 17.47
C GLY A 264 -3.47 -16.42 18.28
N PRO A 265 -4.06 -17.31 19.11
CA PRO A 265 -3.29 -18.18 19.99
C PRO A 265 -2.45 -19.22 19.23
N GLN A 266 -2.81 -19.52 17.98
CA GLN A 266 -2.07 -20.43 17.10
C GLN A 266 -0.88 -19.77 16.39
N GLY A 267 -0.70 -18.45 16.53
CA GLY A 267 0.39 -17.72 15.87
C GLY A 267 0.26 -17.74 14.34
N GLU A 268 -0.92 -17.39 13.82
CA GLU A 268 -1.17 -17.26 12.38
C GLU A 268 -0.24 -16.20 11.78
N CYS A 269 0.51 -16.56 10.73
CA CYS A 269 1.36 -15.61 10.01
C CYS A 269 0.49 -14.68 9.17
N THR A 270 0.66 -13.36 9.34
CA THR A 270 -0.18 -12.36 8.65
C THR A 270 0.61 -11.53 7.64
N GLU A 271 1.42 -10.59 8.11
CA GLU A 271 2.14 -9.62 7.29
C GLU A 271 3.57 -9.41 7.82
N ALA A 272 4.48 -9.04 6.93
CA ALA A 272 5.87 -8.70 7.24
C ALA A 272 6.03 -7.17 7.25
N GLY A 273 5.96 -6.56 8.43
CA GLY A 273 5.97 -5.12 8.62
C GLY A 273 4.70 -4.51 8.02
N ALA A 274 4.88 -3.71 6.97
CA ALA A 274 3.80 -3.09 6.20
C ALA A 274 3.62 -3.73 4.80
N SER A 275 4.13 -4.95 4.62
CA SER A 275 4.08 -5.73 3.39
C SER A 275 3.35 -7.05 3.62
N ASN A 276 2.70 -7.59 2.60
CA ASN A 276 2.17 -8.95 2.66
C ASN A 276 3.31 -9.97 2.68
N PHE A 277 3.07 -11.14 3.26
CA PHE A 277 4.08 -12.17 3.46
C PHE A 277 3.76 -13.42 2.63
N PHE A 278 4.79 -13.99 2.01
CA PHE A 278 4.70 -15.16 1.15
C PHE A 278 5.74 -16.20 1.54
N VAL A 279 5.36 -17.47 1.45
CA VAL A 279 6.28 -18.61 1.58
C VAL A 279 6.11 -19.50 0.37
N VAL A 280 7.23 -19.92 -0.21
CA VAL A 280 7.30 -20.96 -1.23
C VAL A 280 7.91 -22.20 -0.60
N TRP A 281 7.19 -23.31 -0.64
CA TRP A 281 7.63 -24.55 -0.01
C TRP A 281 7.15 -25.79 -0.77
N VAL A 282 7.64 -26.94 -0.34
CA VAL A 282 7.10 -28.24 -0.72
C VAL A 282 6.10 -28.66 0.37
N ARG A 283 4.88 -29.00 -0.03
CA ARG A 283 3.87 -29.57 0.86
C ARG A 283 4.23 -31.01 1.24
N LYS A 284 3.57 -31.55 2.26
CA LYS A 284 3.75 -32.95 2.69
C LYS A 284 3.37 -33.98 1.61
N ASP A 285 2.54 -33.61 0.64
CA ASP A 285 2.20 -34.43 -0.53
C ASP A 285 3.19 -34.27 -1.71
N GLY A 286 4.31 -33.55 -1.50
CA GLY A 286 5.38 -33.37 -2.49
C GLY A 286 5.14 -32.26 -3.51
N LYS A 287 4.00 -31.56 -3.46
CA LYS A 287 3.70 -30.47 -4.41
C LYS A 287 4.31 -29.15 -3.98
N LYS A 288 4.81 -28.37 -4.94
CA LYS A 288 5.29 -27.00 -4.70
C LYS A 288 4.10 -26.05 -4.53
N GLU A 289 4.13 -25.24 -3.48
CA GLU A 289 3.08 -24.27 -3.17
C GLU A 289 3.71 -22.91 -2.85
N ILE A 290 3.06 -21.85 -3.32
CA ILE A 290 3.20 -20.50 -2.79
C ILE A 290 1.98 -20.18 -1.92
N VAL A 291 2.22 -19.91 -0.65
CA VAL A 291 1.18 -19.62 0.33
C VAL A 291 1.26 -18.17 0.83
N THR A 292 0.10 -17.55 1.04
CA THR A 292 -0.06 -16.23 1.69
C THR A 292 -1.37 -16.18 2.48
N ALA A 293 -1.44 -15.29 3.47
CA ALA A 293 -2.63 -15.14 4.32
C ALA A 293 -3.85 -14.68 3.49
N PRO A 294 -5.07 -15.15 3.81
CA PRO A 294 -6.28 -14.84 3.04
C PRO A 294 -6.82 -13.45 3.40
N LEU A 295 -7.81 -12.97 2.63
CA LEU A 295 -8.43 -11.65 2.80
C LEU A 295 -9.85 -11.69 3.40
N ASP A 296 -10.39 -12.88 3.63
CA ASP A 296 -11.80 -13.15 3.95
C ASP A 296 -12.24 -12.58 5.30
N ASP A 297 -11.38 -12.63 6.31
CA ASP A 297 -11.65 -12.12 7.66
C ASP A 297 -11.31 -10.64 7.87
N LYS A 298 -10.88 -9.94 6.80
CA LYS A 298 -10.52 -8.51 6.80
C LYS A 298 -9.38 -8.15 7.76
N LEU A 299 -8.56 -9.11 8.14
CA LEU A 299 -7.35 -8.90 8.94
C LEU A 299 -6.22 -8.29 8.11
N ILE A 300 -6.06 -8.75 6.88
CA ILE A 300 -4.91 -8.47 6.00
C ILE A 300 -5.18 -7.26 5.09
N LEU A 301 -4.17 -6.41 4.90
CA LEU A 301 -4.24 -5.36 3.89
C LEU A 301 -4.14 -5.98 2.49
N ASP A 302 -5.11 -5.69 1.63
CA ASP A 302 -5.14 -6.15 0.25
C ASP A 302 -4.10 -5.43 -0.61
N GLY A 303 -2.85 -5.91 -0.58
CA GLY A 303 -1.72 -5.33 -1.30
C GLY A 303 -1.82 -5.43 -2.82
N VAL A 304 -1.55 -4.33 -3.53
CA VAL A 304 -1.45 -4.34 -5.01
C VAL A 304 -0.31 -5.26 -5.47
N THR A 305 0.86 -5.19 -4.81
CA THR A 305 1.99 -6.09 -5.11
C THR A 305 1.64 -7.54 -4.78
N ARG A 306 0.96 -7.83 -3.67
CA ARG A 306 0.46 -9.17 -3.32
C ARG A 306 -0.41 -9.73 -4.44
N ARG A 307 -1.42 -8.95 -4.87
CA ARG A 307 -2.32 -9.33 -5.94
C ARG A 307 -1.57 -9.61 -7.24
N SER A 308 -0.66 -8.74 -7.62
CA SER A 308 0.18 -8.94 -8.81
C SER A 308 1.07 -10.19 -8.72
N CYS A 309 1.61 -10.53 -7.54
CA CYS A 309 2.37 -11.77 -7.35
C CYS A 309 1.47 -13.00 -7.58
N LEU A 310 0.26 -13.01 -7.01
CA LEU A 310 -0.68 -14.10 -7.20
C LEU A 310 -1.15 -14.21 -8.66
N ASP A 311 -1.50 -13.09 -9.28
CA ASP A 311 -1.95 -13.01 -10.67
C ASP A 311 -0.86 -13.54 -11.62
N ILE A 312 0.38 -13.05 -11.52
CA ILE A 312 1.47 -13.43 -12.44
C ILE A 312 1.91 -14.89 -12.25
N VAL A 313 1.87 -15.42 -11.03
CA VAL A 313 2.20 -16.83 -10.78
C VAL A 313 1.12 -17.74 -11.35
N ARG A 314 -0.16 -17.40 -11.17
CA ARG A 314 -1.29 -18.12 -11.78
C ARG A 314 -1.22 -18.11 -13.30
N GLU A 315 -0.73 -17.01 -13.90
CA GLU A 315 -0.56 -16.88 -15.34
C GLU A 315 0.64 -17.68 -15.87
N ARG A 316 1.81 -17.50 -15.27
CA ARG A 316 3.10 -17.93 -15.86
C ARG A 316 3.68 -19.22 -15.29
N MET A 317 3.17 -19.68 -14.15
CA MET A 317 3.67 -20.88 -13.46
C MET A 317 2.52 -21.87 -13.13
N ALA A 318 1.43 -21.78 -13.88
CA ALA A 318 0.31 -22.71 -13.77
C ALA A 318 0.80 -24.16 -13.96
N GLY A 319 0.50 -25.03 -13.00
CA GLY A 319 0.92 -26.44 -13.02
C GLY A 319 2.32 -26.71 -12.46
N GLU A 320 3.16 -25.69 -12.27
CA GLU A 320 4.46 -25.82 -11.61
C GLU A 320 4.38 -25.54 -10.10
N ILE A 321 3.54 -24.57 -9.71
CA ILE A 321 3.35 -24.16 -8.32
C ILE A 321 1.87 -23.90 -8.03
N GLU A 322 1.38 -24.48 -6.95
CA GLU A 322 0.02 -24.25 -6.44
C GLU A 322 -0.03 -22.90 -5.72
N VAL A 323 -1.05 -22.08 -6.02
CA VAL A 323 -1.24 -20.76 -5.40
C VAL A 323 -2.35 -20.86 -4.36
N THR A 324 -1.97 -20.74 -3.08
CA THR A 324 -2.90 -20.95 -1.96
C THR A 324 -3.03 -19.70 -1.10
N GLU A 325 -4.26 -19.23 -0.93
CA GLU A 325 -4.61 -18.18 0.03
C GLU A 325 -5.30 -18.85 1.23
N ARG A 326 -4.54 -19.10 2.31
CA ARG A 326 -5.04 -19.76 3.52
C ARG A 326 -4.34 -19.27 4.77
N LYS A 327 -4.95 -19.50 5.93
CA LYS A 327 -4.27 -19.34 7.21
C LYS A 327 -3.19 -20.40 7.35
N TYR A 328 -2.04 -19.99 7.85
CA TYR A 328 -0.93 -20.87 8.20
C TYR A 328 -0.21 -20.30 9.43
N THR A 329 0.34 -21.18 10.25
CA THR A 329 0.91 -20.80 11.55
C THR A 329 2.43 -20.70 11.50
N ILE A 330 3.00 -20.01 12.48
CA ILE A 330 4.45 -20.01 12.71
C ILE A 330 4.98 -21.42 12.99
N ASP A 331 4.18 -22.27 13.65
CA ASP A 331 4.55 -23.66 13.93
C ASP A 331 4.63 -24.50 12.64
N GLU A 332 3.77 -24.25 11.64
CA GLU A 332 3.91 -24.86 10.31
C GLU A 332 5.23 -24.47 9.63
N LEU A 333 5.70 -23.22 9.83
CA LEU A 333 7.00 -22.79 9.31
C LEU A 333 8.16 -23.45 10.06
N VAL A 334 8.07 -23.58 11.39
CA VAL A 334 9.06 -24.30 12.21
C VAL A 334 9.15 -25.77 11.78
N GLU A 335 8.01 -26.43 11.56
CA GLU A 335 7.97 -27.80 11.07
C GLU A 335 8.57 -27.91 9.67
N ALA A 336 8.20 -27.01 8.75
CA ALA A 336 8.71 -27.01 7.38
C ALA A 336 10.22 -26.74 7.29
N ASP A 337 10.77 -25.92 8.19
CA ASP A 337 12.21 -25.68 8.31
C ASP A 337 12.94 -26.96 8.77
N ALA A 338 12.44 -27.60 9.84
CA ALA A 338 13.01 -28.84 10.36
C ALA A 338 12.98 -29.99 9.33
N GLU A 339 11.98 -29.99 8.44
CA GLU A 339 11.82 -30.97 7.36
C GLU A 339 12.51 -30.56 6.05
N GLY A 340 13.18 -29.40 5.99
CA GLY A 340 13.84 -28.90 4.78
C GLY A 340 12.89 -28.61 3.61
N ARG A 341 11.62 -28.30 3.91
CA ARG A 341 10.56 -28.08 2.91
C ARG A 341 10.42 -26.64 2.47
N ILE A 342 10.90 -25.67 3.24
CA ILE A 342 10.89 -24.26 2.84
C ILE A 342 11.90 -24.07 1.71
N LEU A 343 11.45 -23.48 0.60
CA LEU A 343 12.29 -23.18 -0.55
C LEU A 343 12.70 -21.72 -0.59
N GLU A 344 11.73 -20.82 -0.41
CA GLU A 344 11.93 -19.38 -0.47
C GLU A 344 10.88 -18.66 0.37
N SER A 345 11.14 -17.41 0.74
CA SER A 345 10.13 -16.53 1.33
C SER A 345 10.41 -15.09 0.93
N PHE A 346 9.35 -14.28 0.84
CA PHE A 346 9.49 -12.88 0.51
C PHE A 346 8.35 -12.03 1.09
N ALA A 347 8.66 -10.75 1.27
CA ALA A 347 7.69 -9.71 1.59
C ALA A 347 7.31 -8.94 0.32
N ALA A 348 6.02 -8.66 0.13
CA ALA A 348 5.46 -7.98 -1.04
C ALA A 348 4.69 -6.71 -0.66
N GLY A 349 5.15 -5.55 -1.13
CA GLY A 349 4.48 -4.26 -0.91
C GLY A 349 5.19 -3.11 -1.60
N THR A 350 4.49 -2.01 -1.91
CA THR A 350 5.04 -0.92 -2.75
C THR A 350 6.43 -0.44 -2.30
N ALA A 351 6.67 -0.29 -1.00
CA ALA A 351 7.92 0.20 -0.44
C ALA A 351 9.10 -0.75 -0.75
N TYR A 352 9.01 -1.99 -0.24
CA TYR A 352 10.01 -3.05 -0.38
C TYR A 352 9.90 -3.83 -1.70
N PHE A 353 8.98 -3.43 -2.58
CA PHE A 353 8.59 -4.16 -3.78
C PHE A 353 8.39 -5.66 -3.49
N ILE A 354 9.28 -6.52 -3.99
CA ILE A 354 9.41 -7.94 -3.64
C ILE A 354 10.79 -8.10 -3.02
N CYS A 355 10.82 -8.36 -1.72
CA CYS A 355 12.03 -8.43 -0.93
C CYS A 355 12.20 -9.85 -0.38
N PRO A 356 13.27 -10.57 -0.74
CA PRO A 356 13.51 -11.91 -0.22
C PRO A 356 13.76 -11.86 1.28
N VAL A 357 13.23 -12.84 2.00
CA VAL A 357 13.41 -13.03 3.44
C VAL A 357 14.43 -14.13 3.65
N SER A 358 15.45 -13.87 4.46
CA SER A 358 16.53 -14.83 4.74
C SER A 358 16.41 -15.49 6.11
N GLN A 359 15.70 -14.85 7.04
CA GLN A 359 15.57 -15.37 8.40
C GLN A 359 14.29 -14.89 9.05
N ILE A 360 13.67 -15.77 9.85
CA ILE A 360 12.59 -15.43 10.78
C ILE A 360 13.02 -15.88 12.18
N HIS A 361 13.18 -14.92 13.09
CA HIS A 361 13.43 -15.21 14.50
C HIS A 361 12.11 -15.32 15.26
N HIS A 362 11.86 -16.49 15.84
CA HIS A 362 10.68 -16.79 16.63
C HIS A 362 11.07 -17.38 17.99
N ARG A 363 10.78 -16.65 19.07
CA ARG A 363 10.92 -17.12 20.46
C ARG A 363 12.26 -17.83 20.76
N GLY A 364 13.37 -17.22 20.35
CA GLY A 364 14.72 -17.76 20.58
C GLY A 364 15.17 -18.83 19.58
N LYS A 365 14.35 -19.15 18.58
CA LYS A 365 14.70 -20.05 17.46
C LYS A 365 14.75 -19.26 16.16
N ASP A 366 15.70 -19.63 15.30
CA ASP A 366 15.83 -19.07 13.96
C ASP A 366 15.31 -20.09 12.95
N ILE A 367 14.40 -19.63 12.10
CA ILE A 367 13.98 -20.30 10.86
C ILE A 367 14.83 -19.69 9.76
N ASN A 368 15.68 -20.50 9.13
CA ASN A 368 16.60 -20.02 8.10
C ASN A 368 16.01 -20.29 6.72
N ILE A 369 15.67 -19.22 5.99
CA ILE A 369 15.08 -19.35 4.67
C ILE A 369 16.20 -19.51 3.65
N PRO A 370 16.16 -20.53 2.77
CA PRO A 370 17.14 -20.65 1.71
C PRO A 370 17.13 -19.44 0.78
N MET A 371 18.33 -18.98 0.42
CA MET A 371 18.55 -17.83 -0.44
C MET A 371 19.25 -18.27 -1.73
N GLY A 372 19.14 -17.44 -2.77
CA GLY A 372 19.91 -17.60 -4.00
C GLY A 372 21.41 -17.32 -3.80
N PRO A 373 22.22 -17.48 -4.86
CA PRO A 373 23.65 -17.19 -4.83
C PRO A 373 23.94 -15.81 -4.23
N GLU A 374 24.98 -15.72 -3.40
CA GLU A 374 25.42 -14.47 -2.75
C GLU A 374 24.33 -13.79 -1.88
N GLY A 375 23.35 -14.57 -1.39
CA GLY A 375 22.27 -14.05 -0.55
C GLY A 375 21.21 -13.25 -1.32
N THR A 376 21.09 -13.49 -2.63
CA THR A 376 20.06 -12.92 -3.49
C THR A 376 18.73 -13.69 -3.39
N ALA A 377 17.69 -13.21 -4.08
CA ALA A 377 16.40 -13.90 -4.12
C ALA A 377 16.52 -15.30 -4.72
N GLY A 378 15.74 -16.26 -4.19
CA GLY A 378 15.57 -17.57 -4.82
C GLY A 378 14.88 -17.47 -6.19
N GLU A 379 14.84 -18.58 -6.91
CA GLU A 379 14.40 -18.64 -8.31
C GLU A 379 12.98 -18.10 -8.52
N VAL A 380 12.01 -18.54 -7.71
CA VAL A 380 10.60 -18.15 -7.84
C VAL A 380 10.45 -16.65 -7.52
N THR A 381 11.05 -16.21 -6.42
CA THR A 381 11.03 -14.82 -5.98
C THR A 381 11.68 -13.90 -7.02
N ALA A 382 12.81 -14.31 -7.59
CA ALA A 382 13.52 -13.58 -8.63
C ALA A 382 12.70 -13.48 -9.93
N LYS A 383 12.04 -14.57 -10.35
CA LYS A 383 11.13 -14.59 -11.52
C LYS A 383 9.97 -13.61 -11.35
N ILE A 384 9.25 -13.69 -10.22
CA ILE A 384 8.13 -12.79 -9.92
C ILE A 384 8.60 -11.33 -9.88
N LYS A 385 9.72 -11.06 -9.20
CA LYS A 385 10.32 -9.72 -9.13
C LYS A 385 10.69 -9.17 -10.50
N THR A 386 11.26 -10.02 -11.36
CA THR A 386 11.65 -9.66 -12.73
C THR A 386 10.43 -9.38 -13.60
N TRP A 387 9.45 -10.28 -13.68
CA TRP A 387 8.26 -10.09 -14.52
C TRP A 387 7.48 -8.82 -14.16
N ILE A 388 7.24 -8.59 -12.87
CA ILE A 388 6.54 -7.38 -12.44
C ILE A 388 7.41 -6.13 -12.68
N GLY A 389 8.72 -6.22 -12.44
CA GLY A 389 9.66 -5.14 -12.70
C GLY A 389 9.73 -4.76 -14.18
N ASP A 390 9.72 -5.74 -15.09
CA ASP A 390 9.77 -5.53 -16.53
C ASP A 390 8.53 -4.78 -17.03
N ILE A 391 7.36 -5.04 -16.43
CA ILE A 391 6.15 -4.23 -16.67
C ILE A 391 6.33 -2.80 -16.15
N MET A 392 6.78 -2.64 -14.89
CA MET A 392 6.96 -1.32 -14.26
C MET A 392 7.93 -0.43 -15.06
N TYR A 393 8.99 -1.01 -15.59
CA TYR A 393 10.05 -0.32 -16.33
C TYR A 393 9.91 -0.42 -17.85
N GLY A 394 8.76 -0.89 -18.36
CA GLY A 394 8.44 -0.87 -19.79
C GLY A 394 9.31 -1.78 -20.67
N ARG A 395 9.96 -2.80 -20.09
CA ARG A 395 10.59 -3.89 -20.86
C ARG A 395 9.55 -4.89 -21.37
N GLU A 396 8.40 -4.94 -20.72
CA GLU A 396 7.22 -5.67 -21.15
C GLU A 396 6.03 -4.69 -21.23
N GLN A 397 5.33 -4.65 -22.36
CA GLN A 397 4.10 -3.86 -22.47
C GLN A 397 2.95 -4.65 -21.87
N HIS A 398 2.29 -4.07 -20.88
CA HIS A 398 1.19 -4.71 -20.14
C HIS A 398 0.21 -3.65 -19.65
N GLU A 399 -1.07 -3.99 -19.57
CA GLU A 399 -2.14 -3.10 -19.07
C GLU A 399 -1.94 -2.62 -17.62
N TRP A 400 -1.07 -3.30 -16.87
CA TRP A 400 -0.73 -2.93 -15.49
C TRP A 400 0.19 -1.71 -15.42
N GLY A 401 0.94 -1.40 -16.50
CA GLY A 401 1.83 -0.25 -16.58
C GLY A 401 1.16 0.92 -17.30
N VAL A 402 0.41 1.74 -16.57
CA VAL A 402 -0.31 2.90 -17.12
C VAL A 402 0.69 3.99 -17.48
N VAL A 403 0.79 4.32 -18.77
CA VAL A 403 1.69 5.36 -19.30
C VAL A 403 1.16 6.74 -18.96
N ILE A 404 2.04 7.62 -18.46
CA ILE A 404 1.72 9.03 -18.21
C ILE A 404 1.93 9.83 -19.49
N PRO A 405 0.94 10.62 -19.95
CA PRO A 405 1.11 11.49 -21.10
C PRO A 405 2.03 12.65 -20.73
N GLU A 406 3.23 12.66 -21.31
CA GLU A 406 4.19 13.74 -21.16
C GLU A 406 3.89 14.80 -22.23
N LYS A 407 3.77 16.07 -21.84
CA LYS A 407 3.76 17.16 -22.81
C LYS A 407 5.21 17.44 -23.20
N GLU A 408 5.51 17.46 -24.50
CA GLU A 408 6.76 18.07 -24.98
C GLU A 408 6.77 19.52 -24.48
N GLN A 409 7.79 19.89 -23.73
CA GLN A 409 7.95 21.25 -23.17
C GLN A 409 8.43 22.23 -24.23
#